data_AF-A0A5J5IBL4-F1
#
_entry.id   AF-A0A5J5IBL4-F1
#
_cell.length_a   1.000
_cell.length_b   1.000
_cell.length_c   1.000
_cell.angle_alpha   90.00
_cell.angle_beta   90.00
_cell.angle_gamma   90.00
#
_symmetry.space_group_name_H-M   'P 1'
#
loop_
_entity.id
_entity.type
_entity.pdbx_description
1 polymer ?
#
loop_
_entity_poly.entity_id
_entity_poly.type
_entity_poly.pdbx_seq_one_letter_code
_entity_poly.pdbx_strand_id
1 'polypeptide(L)'
;MLTKDELLFLEYWEKNRDKENGFLRQLLVGLPMGLVFSLPVLLAVIFHGWYKNMIYISNSQLIVIIITVLIVAVFFSIFRGKFKWEYNEQLYKELKFKERKDNAAI
;
A
#
# COMPACT_ATOMS: atom_id res chain seq x y z
N MET A 1 15.73 24.76 13.09
CA MET A 1 14.93 24.12 14.16
C MET A 1 13.77 23.33 13.57
N LEU A 2 13.47 22.17 14.15
CA LEU A 2 12.31 21.34 13.79
C LEU A 2 11.00 21.92 14.35
N THR A 3 9.91 21.71 13.61
CA THR A 3 8.55 22.04 14.04
C THR A 3 7.99 20.98 15.00
N LYS A 4 6.91 21.30 15.71
CA LYS A 4 6.25 20.35 16.63
C LYS A 4 5.75 19.09 15.91
N ASP A 5 5.21 19.24 14.71
CA ASP A 5 4.69 18.13 13.91
C ASP A 5 5.84 17.22 13.42
N GLU A 6 6.98 17.80 13.03
CA GLU A 6 8.18 17.04 12.65
C GLU A 6 8.73 16.22 13.83
N LEU A 7 8.72 16.78 15.04
CA LEU A 7 9.14 16.07 16.27
C LEU A 7 8.19 14.92 16.62
N LEU A 8 6.87 15.15 16.55
CA LEU A 8 5.87 14.10 16.77
C LEU A 8 6.00 12.97 15.75
N PHE A 9 6.25 13.31 14.48
CA PHE A 9 6.52 12.33 13.44
C PHE A 9 7.78 11.51 13.74
N LEU A 10 8.89 12.17 14.12
CA LEU A 10 10.15 11.49 14.47
C LEU A 10 9.93 10.48 15.61
N GLU A 11 9.29 10.90 16.71
CA GLU A 11 9.04 10.03 17.86
C GLU A 11 8.14 8.84 17.48
N TYR A 12 7.07 9.09 16.74
CA TYR A 12 6.16 8.06 16.27
C TYR A 12 6.87 7.07 15.34
N TRP A 13 7.60 7.57 14.35
CA TRP A 13 8.22 6.75 13.31
C TRP A 13 9.36 5.91 13.88
N GLU A 14 10.16 6.46 14.80
CA GLU A 14 11.24 5.74 15.46
C GLU A 14 10.72 4.54 16.26
N LYS A 15 9.55 4.67 16.91
CA LYS A 15 8.91 3.57 17.66
C LYS A 15 8.21 2.53 16.76
N ASN A 16 7.73 2.93 15.58
CA ASN A 16 6.86 2.09 14.74
C ASN A 16 7.49 1.59 13.43
N ARG A 17 8.65 2.10 13.01
CA ARG A 17 9.32 1.77 11.73
C ARG A 17 9.43 0.28 11.43
N ASP A 18 9.80 -0.53 12.43
CA ASP A 18 10.02 -1.96 12.25
C ASP A 18 8.69 -2.72 12.11
N LYS A 19 7.69 -2.28 12.88
CA LYS A 19 6.31 -2.80 12.79
C LYS A 19 5.65 -2.42 11.46
N GLU A 20 5.92 -1.22 10.96
CA GLU A 20 5.43 -0.73 9.67
C GLU A 20 6.14 -1.40 8.47
N ASN A 21 7.36 -1.92 8.66
CA ASN A 21 8.07 -2.68 7.62
C ASN A 21 7.60 -4.14 7.46
N GLY A 22 6.75 -4.62 8.38
CA GLY A 22 6.27 -6.01 8.35
C GLY A 22 5.43 -6.32 7.10
N PHE A 23 5.68 -7.47 6.47
CA PHE A 23 4.97 -7.93 5.27
C PHE A 23 3.43 -7.95 5.46
N LEU A 24 2.95 -8.44 6.61
CA LEU A 24 1.53 -8.46 6.95
C LEU A 24 0.93 -7.04 7.07
N ARG A 25 1.69 -6.09 7.63
CA ARG A 25 1.26 -4.69 7.75
C ARG A 25 1.15 -4.05 6.38
N GLN A 26 2.15 -4.26 5.52
CA GLN A 26 2.16 -3.76 4.13
C GLN A 26 0.96 -4.30 3.34
N LEU A 27 0.64 -5.58 3.49
CA LEU A 27 -0.52 -6.20 2.85
C LEU A 27 -1.86 -5.65 3.38
N LEU A 28 -1.99 -5.45 4.69
CA LEU A 28 -3.22 -4.93 5.30
C LEU A 28 -3.44 -3.44 4.99
N VAL A 29 -2.38 -2.63 4.97
CA VAL A 29 -2.46 -1.20 4.66
C VAL A 29 -2.66 -0.94 3.17
N GLY A 30 -2.15 -1.81 2.30
CA GLY A 30 -2.35 -1.72 0.85
C GLY A 30 -3.68 -2.31 0.37
N LEU A 31 -4.30 -3.23 1.13
CA LEU A 31 -5.52 -3.94 0.77
C LEU A 31 -6.71 -3.01 0.44
N PRO A 32 -7.00 -1.95 1.24
CA PRO A 32 -8.07 -1.01 0.92
C PRO A 32 -7.93 -0.40 -0.46
N MET A 33 -6.69 -0.08 -0.87
CA MET A 33 -6.43 0.48 -2.21
C MET A 33 -6.53 -0.57 -3.31
N GLY A 34 -6.11 -1.81 -3.04
CA GLY A 34 -6.36 -2.93 -3.96
C GLY A 34 -7.85 -3.16 -4.20
N LEU A 35 -8.66 -3.05 -3.14
CA LEU A 35 -10.12 -3.18 -3.21
C LEU A 35 -10.79 -2.07 -4.01
N VAL A 36 -10.30 -0.83 -3.95
CA VAL A 36 -10.84 0.26 -4.79
C VAL A 36 -10.85 -0.09 -6.27
N PHE A 37 -9.83 -0.83 -6.75
CA PHE A 37 -9.73 -1.24 -8.16
C PHE A 37 -10.38 -2.60 -8.45
N SER A 38 -10.28 -3.57 -7.54
CA SER A 38 -10.79 -4.93 -7.78
C SER A 38 -12.28 -5.09 -7.49
N LEU A 39 -12.83 -4.34 -6.53
CA LEU A 39 -14.22 -4.48 -6.09
C LEU A 39 -15.23 -4.15 -7.20
N PRO A 40 -15.08 -3.09 -8.01
CA PRO A 40 -16.00 -2.82 -9.12
C PRO A 40 -15.98 -3.94 -10.18
N VAL A 41 -14.80 -4.50 -10.48
CA VAL A 41 -14.65 -5.61 -11.42
C VAL A 41 -15.34 -6.87 -10.88
N LEU A 42 -15.14 -7.19 -9.61
CA LEU A 42 -15.78 -8.33 -8.96
C LEU A 42 -17.31 -8.20 -8.94
N LEU A 43 -17.82 -7.02 -8.58
CA LEU A 43 -19.26 -6.76 -8.57
C LEU A 43 -19.87 -6.86 -9.98
N ALA A 44 -19.19 -6.33 -11.00
CA ALA A 44 -19.64 -6.43 -12.38
C ALA A 44 -19.69 -7.88 -12.88
N VAL A 45 -18.70 -8.71 -12.53
CA VAL A 45 -18.69 -10.13 -12.88
C VAL A 45 -19.80 -10.89 -12.15
N ILE A 46 -19.96 -10.69 -10.84
CA ILE A 46 -20.91 -11.47 -10.02
C ILE A 46 -22.37 -11.09 -10.30
N PHE A 47 -22.68 -9.78 -10.34
CA PHE A 47 -24.06 -9.31 -10.35
C PHE A 47 -24.59 -8.92 -11.73
N HIS A 48 -23.73 -8.37 -12.59
CA HIS A 48 -24.18 -7.78 -13.85
C HIS A 48 -24.22 -8.79 -15.01
N GLY A 49 -23.56 -9.95 -14.86
CA GLY A 49 -23.57 -11.00 -15.89
C GLY A 49 -23.06 -10.51 -17.25
N TRP A 50 -22.25 -9.45 -17.30
CA TRP A 50 -21.78 -8.82 -18.54
C TRP A 50 -21.08 -9.83 -19.48
N TYR A 51 -20.38 -10.79 -18.88
CA TYR A 51 -19.72 -11.90 -19.59
C TYR A 51 -20.70 -12.84 -20.32
N LYS A 52 -22.00 -12.83 -20.01
CA LYS A 52 -23.01 -13.65 -20.69
C LYS A 52 -23.25 -13.21 -22.14
N ASN A 53 -22.90 -11.97 -22.49
CA ASN A 53 -23.00 -11.44 -23.85
C ASN A 53 -21.70 -11.64 -24.66
N MET A 54 -20.69 -12.28 -24.08
CA MET A 54 -19.40 -12.53 -24.73
C MET A 54 -19.32 -13.96 -25.28
N ILE A 55 -18.33 -14.19 -26.16
CA ILE A 55 -17.94 -15.53 -26.62
C ILE A 55 -17.81 -16.46 -25.41
N TYR A 56 -18.29 -17.69 -25.52
CA TYR A 56 -18.31 -18.66 -24.42
C TYR A 56 -16.95 -18.72 -23.70
N ILE A 57 -16.94 -18.25 -22.45
CA ILE A 57 -15.79 -18.35 -21.56
C ILE A 57 -15.99 -19.63 -20.75
N SER A 58 -15.04 -20.55 -20.82
CA SER A 58 -15.10 -21.78 -20.00
C SER A 58 -14.96 -21.45 -18.52
N ASN A 59 -15.46 -22.33 -17.65
CA ASN A 59 -15.27 -22.19 -16.19
C ASN A 59 -13.78 -22.09 -15.81
N SER A 60 -12.89 -22.78 -16.55
CA SER A 60 -11.44 -22.69 -16.34
C SER A 60 -10.90 -21.30 -16.64
N GLN A 61 -11.33 -20.66 -17.73
CA GLN A 61 -10.93 -19.29 -18.08
C GLN A 61 -11.43 -18.26 -17.06
N LEU A 62 -12.66 -18.42 -16.54
CA LEU A 62 -13.17 -17.57 -15.46
C LEU A 62 -12.34 -17.68 -14.17
N ILE A 63 -11.96 -18.90 -13.78
CA ILE A 63 -11.10 -19.13 -12.62
C ILE A 63 -9.74 -18.46 -12.81
N VAL A 64 -9.14 -18.56 -13.99
CA VAL A 64 -7.86 -17.89 -14.31
C VAL A 64 -8.00 -16.38 -14.18
N ILE A 65 -9.06 -15.77 -14.74
CA ILE A 65 -9.30 -14.32 -14.63
C ILE A 65 -9.40 -13.89 -13.17
N ILE A 66 -10.16 -14.62 -12.34
CA ILE A 66 -10.32 -14.32 -10.92
C ILE A 66 -8.96 -14.39 -10.20
N ILE A 67 -8.17 -15.45 -10.43
CA ILE A 67 -6.84 -15.61 -9.83
C ILE A 67 -5.91 -14.46 -10.26
N THR A 68 -5.91 -14.11 -11.55
CA THR A 68 -5.10 -12.99 -12.06
C THR A 68 -5.46 -11.68 -11.38
N VAL A 69 -6.75 -11.37 -11.24
CA VAL A 69 -7.22 -10.15 -10.55
C VAL A 69 -6.77 -10.14 -9.09
N LEU A 70 -6.85 -11.28 -8.39
CA LEU A 70 -6.40 -11.40 -7.00
C LEU A 70 -4.88 -11.21 -6.87
N ILE A 71 -4.09 -11.80 -7.77
CA ILE A 71 -2.62 -11.63 -7.78
C ILE A 71 -2.27 -10.16 -8.00
N VAL A 72 -2.90 -9.49 -8.96
CA VAL A 72 -2.68 -8.06 -9.23
C VAL A 72 -3.04 -7.23 -7.99
N ALA A 73 -4.17 -7.51 -7.34
CA ALA A 73 -4.56 -6.80 -6.12
C ALA A 73 -3.55 -6.97 -4.97
N VAL A 74 -3.05 -8.20 -4.76
CA VAL A 74 -2.02 -8.51 -3.76
C VAL A 74 -0.72 -7.78 -4.09
N PHE A 75 -0.28 -7.84 -5.34
CA PHE A 75 0.93 -7.16 -5.80
C PHE A 75 0.86 -5.65 -5.56
N PHE A 76 -0.23 -5.00 -5.99
CA PHE A 76 -0.45 -3.57 -5.76
C PHE A 76 -0.48 -3.22 -4.27
N SER A 77 -1.11 -4.06 -3.44
CA SER A 77 -1.16 -3.86 -2.00
C SER A 77 0.24 -3.84 -1.38
N ILE A 78 1.03 -4.88 -1.64
CA ILE A 78 2.41 -5.00 -1.11
C ILE A 78 3.28 -3.86 -1.63
N PHE A 79 3.25 -3.60 -2.94
CA PHE A 79 4.09 -2.58 -3.56
C PHE A 79 3.79 -1.18 -3.00
N ARG A 80 2.50 -0.85 -2.83
CA ARG A 80 2.09 0.42 -2.23
C ARG A 80 2.49 0.53 -0.76
N GLY A 81 2.32 -0.55 0.01
CA GLY A 81 2.75 -0.61 1.40
C GLY A 81 4.25 -0.37 1.56
N LYS A 82 5.06 -1.02 0.72
CA LYS A 82 6.51 -0.80 0.62
C LYS A 82 6.85 0.65 0.27
N PHE A 83 6.27 1.19 -0.81
CA PHE A 83 6.55 2.56 -1.26
C PHE A 83 6.22 3.60 -0.18
N LYS A 84 5.09 3.45 0.51
CA LYS A 84 4.71 4.32 1.63
C LYS A 84 5.73 4.26 2.77
N TRP A 85 6.20 3.05 3.10
CA TRP A 85 7.21 2.87 4.15
C TRP A 85 8.53 3.54 3.76
N GLU A 86 8.99 3.35 2.52
CA GLU A 86 10.23 3.95 2.01
C GLU A 86 10.17 5.48 2.01
N TYR A 87 9.03 6.07 1.61
CA TYR A 87 8.82 7.52 1.66
C TYR A 87 8.93 8.08 3.08
N ASN A 88 8.29 7.43 4.06
CA ASN A 88 8.35 7.85 5.45
C ASN A 88 9.76 7.67 6.03
N GLU A 89 10.47 6.60 5.66
CA GLU A 89 11.85 6.37 6.08
C GLU A 89 12.82 7.40 5.50
N GLN A 90 12.59 7.86 4.27
CA GLN A 90 13.34 8.96 3.68
C GLN A 90 13.09 10.27 4.45
N LEU A 91 11.82 10.61 4.71
CA LEU A 91 11.47 11.80 5.49
C LEU A 91 12.11 11.78 6.88
N TYR A 92 12.10 10.62 7.56
CA TYR A 92 12.76 10.46 8.85
C TYR A 92 14.26 10.77 8.79
N LYS A 93 14.97 10.29 7.76
CA LYS A 93 16.40 10.56 7.57
C LYS A 93 16.68 12.04 7.29
N GLU A 94 15.84 12.68 6.49
CA GLU A 94 15.93 14.11 6.19
C GLU A 94 15.75 14.97 7.45
N LEU A 95 14.77 14.63 8.29
CA LEU A 95 14.50 15.33 9.55
C LEU A 95 15.62 15.11 10.58
N LYS A 96 16.16 13.89 10.72
CA LYS A 96 17.33 13.63 11.58
C LYS A 96 18.58 14.36 11.10
N PHE A 97 18.75 14.52 9.78
CA PHE A 97 19.85 15.32 9.25
C PHE A 97 19.69 16.80 9.59
N LYS A 98 18.48 17.35 9.45
CA LYS A 98 18.13 18.73 9.83
C LYS A 98 18.36 18.97 11.33
N GLU A 99 17.93 18.06 12.19
CA GLU A 99 18.16 18.09 13.64
C GLU A 99 19.65 18.17 13.99
N ARG A 100 20.48 17.33 13.37
CA ARG A 100 21.94 17.33 13.58
C ARG A 100 22.58 18.64 13.13
N LYS A 101 22.14 19.20 12.00
CA LYS A 101 22.64 20.50 11.51
C LYS A 101 22.28 21.64 12.45
N ASP A 102 21.04 21.65 12.95
CA ASP A 102 20.59 22.65 13.92
C ASP A 102 21.40 22.55 15.22
N ASN A 103 21.65 21.33 15.73
CA ASN A 103 22.44 21.10 16.95
C ASN A 103 23.94 21.42 16.78
N ALA A 104 24.49 21.30 15.56
CA ALA A 104 25.90 21.63 15.28
C ALA A 104 26.14 23.13 15.03
N ALA A 105 25.07 23.91 14.85
CA ALA A 105 25.12 25.36 14.64
C ALA A 105 24.88 26.17 15.94
N ILE A 106 24.70 25.48 17.07
CA ILE A 106 24.56 26.01 18.43
C ILE A 106 25.85 25.73 19.20
#